data_AF-A0A955Q0Y5-F1
#
_entry.id   AF-A0A955Q0Y5-F1
#
_cell.length_a   1.000
_cell.length_b   1.000
_cell.length_c   1.000
_cell.angle_alpha   90.00
_cell.angle_beta   90.00
_cell.angle_gamma   90.00
#
_symmetry.space_group_name_H-M   'P 1'
#
loop_
_entity.id
_entity.type
_entity.pdbx_description
1 polymer ?
#
loop_
_entity_poly.entity_id
_entity_poly.type
_entity_poly.pdbx_seq_one_letter_code
_entity_poly.pdbx_strand_id
1 'polypeptide(L)'
;MKRNKCRKMWVAGSLATAMLAMGTASMASAAGFTAYNDLAWGTGQLETNITKITSPNGGSGLPATGLLKDFATGLDTGVTLTVTGGSYDGTTQATQGANPTTGDGFTIFDGKVNGLGAISYDGNSLVLTFSGLNPSKTYDLSFFAHRNNYAWDRASLVTLSGQEAFTNTSSVASDNPSEPGGVIFSGPSDTSTRLPADNDNGYVARWGEVRSGSDGIVVLTISFDGTMGNEGLGKYGSAVRLIESASSSVGQDLNGDGKADLVWRHTNGNAAVWLLNGAAAPSSTVSLGGVGSAWVVAGVGDTDADGNADIIWRNTTSGAVAVWLMNGGTLISAGFPGTASTAWQIQGVGDLNGDGKADLVWRHTNGSAAVWLLNGTAAPSATGSLGVVSSAWQIRQVGDTDADGNADII
;
A
#
# COMPACT_ATOMS: atom_id res chain seq x y z
N MET A 1 -31.96 8.48 54.63
CA MET A 1 -31.67 7.87 53.31
C MET A 1 -32.42 8.62 52.21
N LYS A 2 -31.81 8.71 51.02
CA LYS A 2 -32.28 9.31 49.74
C LYS A 2 -32.08 10.83 49.64
N ARG A 3 -30.86 11.30 49.32
CA ARG A 3 -30.20 11.51 48.00
C ARG A 3 -30.79 12.67 47.19
N ASN A 4 -30.06 13.78 47.24
CA ASN A 4 -30.12 14.97 46.40
C ASN A 4 -30.09 14.63 44.91
N LYS A 5 -31.00 15.22 44.12
CA LYS A 5 -30.80 15.42 42.67
C LYS A 5 -30.75 16.93 42.40
N CYS A 6 -29.55 17.49 42.40
CA CYS A 6 -29.28 18.77 41.77
C CYS A 6 -29.55 18.65 40.27
N ARG A 7 -30.59 19.32 39.77
CA ARG A 7 -30.72 19.65 38.36
C ARG A 7 -29.65 20.71 38.04
N LYS A 8 -28.54 20.30 37.42
CA LYS A 8 -27.64 21.24 36.74
C LYS A 8 -28.13 21.45 35.32
N MET A 9 -28.66 22.65 35.15
CA MET A 9 -28.99 23.38 33.94
C MET A 9 -27.82 23.31 32.94
N TRP A 10 -28.01 22.65 31.79
CA TRP A 10 -27.14 22.85 30.64
C TRP A 10 -27.71 24.03 29.85
N VAL A 11 -27.06 25.18 29.99
CA VAL A 11 -27.29 26.34 29.12
C VAL A 11 -26.70 25.99 27.76
N ALA A 12 -27.54 25.95 26.73
CA ALA A 12 -27.13 25.91 25.34
C ALA A 12 -26.35 27.19 25.02
N GLY A 13 -25.03 27.12 25.08
CA GLY A 13 -24.14 28.16 24.54
C GLY A 13 -23.95 27.90 23.04
N SER A 14 -24.37 28.85 22.21
CA SER A 14 -24.17 28.80 20.77
C SER A 14 -22.67 28.77 20.45
N LEU A 15 -22.18 27.62 19.99
CA LEU A 15 -20.90 27.51 19.32
C LEU A 15 -21.06 28.08 17.90
N ALA A 16 -20.87 29.39 17.76
CA ALA A 16 -20.53 29.98 16.48
C ALA A 16 -19.04 29.69 16.23
N THR A 17 -18.74 28.47 15.77
CA THR A 17 -17.39 28.11 15.32
C THR A 17 -17.17 28.74 13.96
N ALA A 18 -16.23 29.66 13.87
CA ALA A 18 -15.73 30.16 12.59
C ALA A 18 -15.14 28.99 11.81
N MET A 19 -15.90 28.51 10.82
CA MET A 19 -15.41 27.61 9.78
C MET A 19 -14.45 28.46 8.93
N LEU A 20 -13.16 28.45 9.26
CA LEU A 20 -12.16 28.87 8.29
C LEU A 20 -12.05 27.70 7.31
N ALA A 21 -12.68 27.85 6.15
CA ALA A 21 -12.47 26.99 5.01
C ALA A 21 -11.02 27.17 4.56
N MET A 22 -10.11 26.40 5.17
CA MET A 22 -8.90 26.00 4.46
C MET A 22 -9.37 25.11 3.31
N GLY A 23 -8.88 25.40 2.11
CA GLY A 23 -9.34 24.79 0.87
C GLY A 23 -9.50 23.28 1.04
N THR A 24 -10.60 22.76 0.51
CA THR A 24 -10.82 21.32 0.37
C THR A 24 -9.69 20.76 -0.48
N ALA A 25 -8.60 20.32 0.16
CA ALA A 25 -7.71 19.36 -0.44
C ALA A 25 -8.58 18.12 -0.64
N SER A 26 -8.97 17.91 -1.89
CA SER A 26 -9.49 16.64 -2.34
C SER A 26 -8.43 15.61 -2.01
N MET A 27 -8.76 14.70 -1.08
CA MET A 27 -7.99 13.50 -0.79
C MET A 27 -8.04 12.60 -2.03
N ALA A 28 -7.17 12.87 -3.01
CA ALA A 28 -6.83 11.86 -3.99
C ALA A 28 -5.85 10.92 -3.27
N SER A 29 -6.35 9.79 -2.77
CA SER A 29 -5.47 8.68 -2.39
C SER A 29 -4.72 8.24 -3.64
N ALA A 30 -3.41 7.98 -3.56
CA ALA A 30 -2.69 7.37 -4.66
C ALA A 30 -3.43 6.08 -5.05
N ALA A 31 -3.89 5.99 -6.29
CA ALA A 31 -4.64 4.83 -6.73
C ALA A 31 -3.66 3.66 -6.84
N GLY A 32 -3.77 2.71 -5.92
CA GLY A 32 -2.99 1.48 -5.98
C GLY A 32 -3.36 0.72 -7.25
N PHE A 33 -2.42 -0.08 -7.77
CA PHE A 33 -2.67 -0.87 -8.97
C PHE A 33 -3.11 -2.30 -8.62
N THR A 34 -3.72 -2.98 -9.60
CA THR A 34 -3.85 -4.43 -9.57
C THR A 34 -3.22 -5.02 -10.81
N ALA A 35 -2.22 -5.87 -10.65
CA ALA A 35 -1.55 -6.56 -11.74
C ALA A 35 -1.86 -8.06 -11.70
N TYR A 36 -2.06 -8.65 -12.89
CA TYR A 36 -2.20 -10.10 -13.06
C TYR A 36 -1.16 -10.62 -14.05
N ASN A 37 -0.80 -11.89 -13.90
CA ASN A 37 0.07 -12.62 -14.82
C ASN A 37 -0.34 -14.11 -14.81
N ASP A 38 -0.50 -14.71 -15.98
CA ASP A 38 -0.87 -16.13 -16.17
C ASP A 38 0.35 -17.08 -16.23
N LEU A 39 1.57 -16.56 -16.06
CA LEU A 39 2.88 -17.23 -15.97
C LEU A 39 3.31 -18.05 -17.20
N ALA A 40 2.38 -18.38 -18.09
CA ALA A 40 2.58 -19.25 -19.23
C ALA A 40 1.70 -18.83 -20.41
N TRP A 41 1.73 -17.53 -20.72
CA TRP A 41 0.94 -16.95 -21.80
C TRP A 41 1.23 -17.63 -23.15
N GLY A 42 0.17 -17.96 -23.89
CA GLY A 42 0.25 -18.57 -25.23
C GLY A 42 -0.74 -17.96 -26.23
N THR A 43 -0.49 -18.18 -27.54
CA THR A 43 -1.38 -17.69 -28.60
C THR A 43 -2.80 -18.26 -28.43
N GLY A 44 -3.81 -17.39 -28.45
CA GLY A 44 -5.22 -17.76 -28.26
C GLY A 44 -5.70 -17.70 -26.80
N GLN A 45 -4.82 -17.38 -25.85
CA GLN A 45 -5.22 -17.02 -24.50
C GLN A 45 -5.74 -15.58 -24.42
N LEU A 46 -6.21 -15.17 -23.24
CA LEU A 46 -6.79 -13.85 -23.05
C LEU A 46 -5.77 -12.74 -23.35
N GLU A 47 -6.25 -11.75 -24.09
CA GLU A 47 -5.52 -10.54 -24.47
C GLU A 47 -6.00 -9.40 -23.57
N THR A 48 -5.69 -9.52 -22.28
CA THR A 48 -6.01 -8.53 -21.26
C THR A 48 -4.79 -7.64 -20.96
N ASN A 49 -4.99 -6.56 -20.19
CA ASN A 49 -3.94 -5.68 -19.68
C ASN A 49 -3.07 -6.38 -18.63
N ILE A 50 -2.44 -7.49 -19.01
CA ILE A 50 -1.59 -8.31 -18.16
C ILE A 50 -0.17 -8.35 -18.70
N THR A 51 0.78 -8.63 -17.82
CA THR A 51 2.15 -8.90 -18.23
C THR A 51 2.21 -10.27 -18.84
N LYS A 52 2.64 -10.32 -20.09
CA LYS A 52 2.83 -11.59 -20.79
C LYS A 52 4.23 -12.08 -20.54
N ILE A 53 4.35 -13.09 -19.70
CA ILE A 53 5.59 -13.85 -19.61
C ILE A 53 5.42 -15.06 -20.53
N THR A 54 6.04 -14.95 -21.70
CA THR A 54 5.99 -16.00 -22.72
C THR A 54 7.24 -16.86 -22.61
N SER A 55 7.06 -18.16 -22.44
CA SER A 55 8.12 -19.08 -22.85
C SER A 55 8.26 -19.00 -24.39
N PRO A 56 9.44 -18.73 -24.98
CA PRO A 56 9.56 -18.60 -26.43
C PRO A 56 9.19 -19.92 -27.11
N ASN A 57 8.20 -19.89 -28.02
CA ASN A 57 7.83 -20.93 -28.98
C ASN A 57 8.37 -22.35 -28.67
N GLY A 58 7.85 -22.99 -27.63
CA GLY A 58 8.07 -24.42 -27.41
C GLY A 58 9.35 -24.85 -26.66
N GLY A 59 10.18 -23.94 -26.12
CA GLY A 59 11.42 -24.29 -25.36
C GLY A 59 11.40 -23.88 -23.88
N SER A 60 12.41 -24.28 -23.07
CA SER A 60 12.48 -24.06 -21.60
C SER A 60 12.81 -22.62 -21.18
N GLY A 61 12.00 -21.64 -21.60
CA GLY A 61 12.23 -20.19 -21.53
C GLY A 61 12.28 -19.51 -20.16
N LEU A 62 12.85 -20.16 -19.15
CA LEU A 62 13.18 -19.57 -17.86
C LEU A 62 14.71 -19.46 -17.72
N PRO A 63 15.25 -18.38 -17.13
CA PRO A 63 14.53 -17.28 -16.47
C PRO A 63 13.80 -16.36 -17.47
N ALA A 64 12.65 -15.84 -17.07
CA ALA A 64 11.91 -14.83 -17.81
C ALA A 64 11.59 -13.63 -16.91
N THR A 65 11.53 -12.43 -17.47
CA THR A 65 11.31 -11.20 -16.69
C THR A 65 10.46 -10.20 -17.48
N GLY A 66 9.67 -9.40 -16.77
CA GLY A 66 8.88 -8.33 -17.37
C GLY A 66 8.22 -7.42 -16.32
N LEU A 67 7.96 -6.18 -16.71
CA LEU A 67 7.21 -5.22 -15.88
C LEU A 67 5.77 -5.68 -15.73
N LEU A 68 5.26 -5.63 -14.51
CA LEU A 68 3.85 -5.80 -14.19
C LEU A 68 3.03 -4.67 -14.82
N LYS A 69 1.85 -5.01 -15.34
CA LYS A 69 0.91 -4.05 -15.91
C LYS A 69 -0.27 -3.88 -14.99
N ASP A 70 -0.70 -2.63 -14.80
CA ASP A 70 -1.96 -2.35 -14.16
C ASP A 70 -3.10 -2.83 -15.06
N PHE A 71 -3.92 -3.73 -14.52
CA PHE A 71 -5.02 -4.34 -15.21
C PHE A 71 -6.07 -3.33 -15.67
N ALA A 72 -6.25 -2.23 -14.93
CA ALA A 72 -7.23 -1.21 -15.27
C ALA A 72 -6.77 -0.35 -16.46
N THR A 73 -5.52 0.11 -16.44
CA THR A 73 -5.01 1.10 -17.39
C THR A 73 -4.17 0.51 -18.52
N GLY A 74 -3.54 -0.65 -18.29
CA GLY A 74 -2.57 -1.28 -19.19
C GLY A 74 -1.18 -0.67 -19.14
N LEU A 75 -0.94 0.30 -18.26
CA LEU A 75 0.36 0.92 -18.04
C LEU A 75 1.26 0.03 -17.18
N ASP A 76 2.57 0.20 -17.32
CA ASP A 76 3.55 -0.51 -16.49
C ASP A 76 3.54 0.07 -15.06
N THR A 77 3.64 -0.79 -14.05
CA THR A 77 3.51 -0.42 -12.62
C THR A 77 4.85 -0.13 -11.93
N GLY A 78 5.97 -0.22 -12.65
CA GLY A 78 7.33 -0.14 -12.08
C GLY A 78 7.80 -1.41 -11.35
N VAL A 79 6.89 -2.30 -10.93
CA VAL A 79 7.24 -3.59 -10.34
C VAL A 79 7.61 -4.59 -11.44
N THR A 80 8.76 -5.26 -11.28
CA THR A 80 9.20 -6.33 -12.20
C THR A 80 8.91 -7.70 -11.60
N LEU A 81 8.31 -8.59 -12.40
CA LEU A 81 8.20 -10.01 -12.10
C LEU A 81 9.29 -10.77 -12.83
N THR A 82 10.14 -11.47 -12.09
CA THR A 82 11.13 -12.41 -12.62
C THR A 82 10.75 -13.83 -12.22
N VAL A 83 10.60 -14.70 -13.21
CA VAL A 83 10.22 -16.11 -13.05
C VAL A 83 11.45 -16.96 -13.32
N THR A 84 11.85 -17.78 -12.35
CA THR A 84 12.99 -18.69 -12.45
C THR A 84 12.64 -20.06 -11.85
N GLY A 85 13.50 -21.04 -12.06
CA GLY A 85 13.25 -22.41 -11.59
C GLY A 85 12.06 -23.06 -12.30
N GLY A 86 11.64 -24.24 -11.84
CA GLY A 86 10.69 -25.07 -12.57
C GLY A 86 11.19 -25.56 -13.95
N SER A 87 10.30 -26.22 -14.68
CA SER A 87 10.54 -26.91 -15.95
C SER A 87 9.33 -26.71 -16.85
N TYR A 88 9.57 -26.25 -18.08
CA TYR A 88 8.56 -26.01 -19.10
C TYR A 88 8.83 -26.92 -20.31
N ASP A 89 7.88 -27.81 -20.63
CA ASP A 89 7.86 -28.56 -21.89
C ASP A 89 6.84 -27.94 -22.84
N GLY A 90 7.35 -27.21 -23.82
CA GLY A 90 6.54 -26.47 -24.78
C GLY A 90 5.76 -27.31 -25.80
N THR A 91 5.81 -28.64 -25.73
CA THR A 91 4.98 -29.52 -26.56
C THR A 91 3.68 -29.97 -25.89
N THR A 92 3.58 -29.90 -24.56
CA THR A 92 2.43 -30.45 -23.79
C THR A 92 1.98 -29.61 -22.59
N GLN A 93 2.77 -28.65 -22.10
CA GLN A 93 2.44 -27.88 -20.90
C GLN A 93 1.61 -26.62 -21.18
N ALA A 94 1.60 -26.10 -22.41
CA ALA A 94 0.75 -24.97 -22.81
C ALA A 94 -0.76 -25.28 -22.82
N THR A 95 -1.14 -26.56 -22.73
CA THR A 95 -2.53 -27.03 -22.73
C THR A 95 -2.97 -27.64 -21.40
N GLN A 96 -2.09 -27.63 -20.39
CA GLN A 96 -2.38 -28.17 -19.07
C GLN A 96 -2.79 -27.08 -18.09
N GLY A 97 -3.52 -27.47 -17.06
CA GLY A 97 -4.21 -26.56 -16.15
C GLY A 97 -5.65 -26.29 -16.58
N ALA A 98 -6.35 -25.47 -15.79
CA ALA A 98 -7.65 -24.93 -16.16
C ALA A 98 -7.95 -23.68 -15.34
N ASN A 99 -8.93 -22.94 -15.85
CA ASN A 99 -9.54 -21.86 -15.09
C ASN A 99 -10.20 -22.42 -13.82
N PRO A 100 -10.11 -21.68 -12.70
CA PRO A 100 -10.90 -22.01 -11.53
C PRO A 100 -12.39 -21.91 -11.88
N THR A 101 -13.21 -22.79 -11.33
CA THR A 101 -14.68 -22.77 -11.55
C THR A 101 -15.44 -22.40 -10.27
N THR A 102 -14.77 -22.45 -9.12
CA THR A 102 -15.32 -22.09 -7.81
C THR A 102 -14.24 -21.48 -6.90
N GLY A 103 -14.63 -21.04 -5.70
CA GLY A 103 -13.71 -20.62 -4.64
C GLY A 103 -13.03 -19.27 -4.85
N ASP A 104 -11.96 -19.06 -4.08
CA ASP A 104 -11.14 -17.85 -4.11
C ASP A 104 -10.49 -17.65 -5.49
N GLY A 105 -10.02 -18.74 -6.11
CA GLY A 105 -9.42 -18.73 -7.42
C GLY A 105 -10.37 -18.17 -8.47
N PHE A 106 -11.64 -18.62 -8.47
CA PHE A 106 -12.66 -18.09 -9.37
C PHE A 106 -12.89 -16.60 -9.11
N THR A 107 -13.04 -16.21 -7.85
CA THR A 107 -13.29 -14.82 -7.46
C THR A 107 -12.15 -13.89 -7.88
N ILE A 108 -10.90 -14.35 -7.80
CA ILE A 108 -9.72 -13.54 -8.09
C ILE A 108 -9.38 -13.51 -9.58
N PHE A 109 -9.35 -14.67 -10.23
CA PHE A 109 -8.68 -14.85 -11.52
C PHE A 109 -9.63 -15.04 -12.71
N ASP A 110 -10.90 -15.41 -12.48
CA ASP A 110 -11.84 -15.67 -13.56
C ASP A 110 -12.02 -14.45 -14.46
N GLY A 111 -11.98 -14.68 -15.78
CA GLY A 111 -12.06 -13.64 -16.81
C GLY A 111 -10.90 -12.64 -16.85
N LYS A 112 -9.89 -12.73 -15.97
CA LYS A 112 -8.75 -11.80 -15.92
C LYS A 112 -7.49 -12.37 -16.56
N VAL A 113 -7.26 -13.65 -16.30
CA VAL A 113 -6.14 -14.46 -16.80
C VAL A 113 -6.65 -15.79 -17.31
N ASN A 114 -5.82 -16.49 -18.08
CA ASN A 114 -6.09 -17.86 -18.45
C ASN A 114 -5.29 -18.80 -17.54
N GLY A 115 -5.97 -19.70 -16.82
CA GLY A 115 -5.33 -20.72 -15.97
C GLY A 115 -4.75 -21.90 -16.75
N LEU A 116 -4.77 -21.85 -18.09
CA LEU A 116 -4.04 -22.75 -18.98
C LEU A 116 -2.58 -22.30 -19.10
N GLY A 117 -1.66 -23.25 -19.09
CA GLY A 117 -0.23 -22.97 -19.14
C GLY A 117 0.41 -23.28 -17.80
N ALA A 118 1.55 -23.96 -17.87
CA ALA A 118 2.11 -24.67 -16.74
C ALA A 118 3.62 -24.56 -16.72
N ILE A 119 4.17 -24.20 -15.56
CA ILE A 119 5.55 -24.49 -15.20
C ILE A 119 5.50 -25.64 -14.19
N SER A 120 6.00 -26.80 -14.59
CA SER A 120 6.18 -27.94 -13.68
C SER A 120 7.36 -27.69 -12.77
N TYR A 121 7.20 -27.71 -11.45
CA TYR A 121 8.32 -27.60 -10.49
C TYR A 121 8.77 -28.98 -9.98
N ASP A 122 8.79 -29.94 -10.91
CA ASP A 122 9.35 -31.27 -10.72
C ASP A 122 10.88 -31.16 -10.58
N GLY A 123 11.41 -31.57 -9.43
CA GLY A 123 12.85 -31.55 -9.12
C GLY A 123 13.49 -30.18 -8.86
N ASN A 124 12.85 -29.07 -9.29
CA ASN A 124 13.30 -27.69 -9.05
C ASN A 124 12.11 -26.77 -8.73
N SER A 125 12.14 -26.08 -7.60
CA SER A 125 11.11 -25.11 -7.21
C SER A 125 10.93 -24.01 -8.27
N LEU A 126 9.69 -23.61 -8.50
CA LEU A 126 9.36 -22.39 -9.24
C LEU A 126 9.55 -21.19 -8.31
N VAL A 127 10.23 -20.16 -8.77
CA VAL A 127 10.53 -18.96 -7.98
C VAL A 127 10.03 -17.74 -8.72
N LEU A 128 9.13 -16.99 -8.07
CA LEU A 128 8.59 -15.73 -8.54
C LEU A 128 9.17 -14.60 -7.70
N THR A 129 10.05 -13.81 -8.29
CA THR A 129 10.68 -12.66 -7.63
C THR A 129 10.02 -11.37 -8.10
N PHE A 130 9.42 -10.65 -7.16
CA PHE A 130 8.92 -9.29 -7.35
C PHE A 130 9.99 -8.32 -6.89
N SER A 131 10.41 -7.42 -7.77
CA SER A 131 11.42 -6.39 -7.46
C SER A 131 10.92 -5.01 -7.87
N GLY A 132 11.37 -3.97 -7.18
CA GLY A 132 10.88 -2.60 -7.39
C GLY A 132 9.60 -2.30 -6.61
N LEU A 133 9.29 -3.11 -5.60
CA LEU A 133 8.23 -2.79 -4.64
C LEU A 133 8.69 -1.58 -3.81
N ASN A 134 7.82 -0.58 -3.66
CA ASN A 134 8.03 0.53 -2.75
C ASN A 134 7.87 0.04 -1.28
N PRO A 135 8.92 0.13 -0.43
CA PRO A 135 8.88 -0.36 0.95
C PRO A 135 7.92 0.38 1.90
N SER A 136 7.44 1.56 1.49
CA SER A 136 6.42 2.33 2.22
C SER A 136 4.98 1.89 1.94
N LYS A 137 4.77 1.03 0.93
CA LYS A 137 3.44 0.53 0.57
C LYS A 137 3.22 -0.87 1.12
N THR A 138 1.94 -1.24 1.19
CA THR A 138 1.52 -2.61 1.46
C THR A 138 0.96 -3.25 0.19
N TYR A 139 1.13 -4.55 0.07
CA TYR A 139 0.69 -5.30 -1.08
C TYR A 139 -0.12 -6.54 -0.68
N ASP A 140 -1.10 -6.90 -1.51
CA ASP A 140 -1.74 -8.20 -1.47
C ASP A 140 -1.21 -9.06 -2.61
N LEU A 141 -0.64 -10.21 -2.27
CA LEU A 141 -0.09 -11.18 -3.20
C LEU A 141 -0.94 -12.45 -3.19
N SER A 142 -1.33 -12.92 -4.38
CA SER A 142 -2.14 -14.13 -4.52
C SER A 142 -1.58 -15.03 -5.61
N PHE A 143 -1.43 -16.31 -5.33
CA PHE A 143 -0.96 -17.33 -6.27
C PHE A 143 -1.96 -18.48 -6.38
N PHE A 144 -2.24 -18.87 -7.62
CA PHE A 144 -3.17 -19.94 -7.96
C PHE A 144 -2.47 -20.99 -8.85
N ALA A 145 -2.77 -22.25 -8.55
CA ALA A 145 -2.26 -23.40 -9.30
C ALA A 145 -3.37 -24.44 -9.47
N HIS A 146 -3.60 -24.84 -10.72
CA HIS A 146 -4.62 -25.80 -11.08
C HIS A 146 -4.13 -26.72 -12.18
N ARG A 147 -4.39 -28.02 -12.03
CA ARG A 147 -3.91 -29.04 -12.97
C ARG A 147 -4.97 -29.60 -13.94
N ASN A 148 -6.27 -29.39 -13.67
CA ASN A 148 -7.38 -29.91 -14.49
C ASN A 148 -7.43 -31.44 -14.57
N ASN A 149 -6.87 -32.12 -13.56
CA ASN A 149 -6.99 -33.56 -13.41
C ASN A 149 -6.85 -33.92 -11.92
N TYR A 150 -7.86 -34.61 -11.39
CA TYR A 150 -7.86 -35.09 -10.01
C TYR A 150 -6.80 -36.18 -9.84
N ALA A 151 -5.78 -35.90 -9.04
CA ALA A 151 -4.80 -36.90 -8.67
C ALA A 151 -4.25 -36.61 -7.27
N TRP A 152 -4.07 -37.67 -6.52
CA TRP A 152 -4.05 -37.72 -5.06
C TRP A 152 -2.76 -37.23 -4.40
N ASP A 153 -1.73 -36.88 -5.18
CA ASP A 153 -0.37 -36.60 -4.68
C ASP A 153 0.23 -35.33 -5.29
N ARG A 154 -0.64 -34.41 -5.71
CA ARG A 154 -0.28 -33.25 -6.53
C ARG A 154 -0.52 -31.96 -5.77
N ALA A 155 0.13 -31.78 -4.64
CA ALA A 155 0.04 -30.56 -3.85
C ALA A 155 1.26 -29.66 -4.03
N SER A 156 1.12 -28.40 -3.63
CA SER A 156 2.17 -27.40 -3.73
C SER A 156 2.37 -26.73 -2.38
N LEU A 157 3.62 -26.61 -1.95
CA LEU A 157 3.98 -25.70 -0.86
C LEU A 157 4.36 -24.35 -1.49
N VAL A 158 3.73 -23.28 -1.03
CA VAL A 158 3.99 -21.92 -1.47
C VAL A 158 4.51 -21.13 -0.28
N THR A 159 5.73 -20.63 -0.37
CA THR A 159 6.43 -19.91 0.71
C THR A 159 6.77 -18.50 0.29
N LEU A 160 6.37 -17.52 1.12
CA LEU A 160 6.73 -16.11 1.01
C LEU A 160 8.06 -15.81 1.74
N SER A 161 8.98 -15.11 1.08
CA SER A 161 10.22 -14.62 1.67
C SER A 161 10.60 -13.21 1.15
N GLY A 162 11.52 -12.53 1.84
CA GLY A 162 11.97 -11.15 1.51
C GLY A 162 11.13 -10.01 2.10
N GLN A 163 9.96 -10.33 2.65
CA GLN A 163 9.08 -9.39 3.33
C GLN A 163 9.53 -9.08 4.77
N GLU A 164 9.24 -7.87 5.24
CA GLU A 164 9.38 -7.44 6.64
C GLU A 164 8.08 -7.62 7.45
N ALA A 165 6.94 -7.53 6.78
CA ALA A 165 5.62 -7.72 7.37
C ALA A 165 4.69 -8.42 6.38
N PHE A 166 3.73 -9.19 6.89
CA PHE A 166 2.66 -9.82 6.12
C PHE A 166 1.59 -10.37 7.06
N THR A 167 0.41 -10.61 6.50
CA THR A 167 -0.66 -11.42 7.10
C THR A 167 -1.05 -12.50 6.10
N ASN A 168 -0.83 -13.78 6.42
CA ASN A 168 -1.27 -14.88 5.59
C ASN A 168 -2.79 -15.04 5.67
N THR A 169 -3.46 -14.91 4.53
CA THR A 169 -4.93 -14.98 4.38
C THR A 169 -5.33 -16.01 3.32
N SER A 170 -4.48 -17.03 3.15
CA SER A 170 -4.67 -18.12 2.20
C SER A 170 -6.00 -18.83 2.42
N SER A 171 -6.55 -19.41 1.35
CA SER A 171 -7.78 -20.17 1.43
C SER A 171 -7.67 -21.26 2.49
N VAL A 172 -8.71 -21.40 3.32
CA VAL A 172 -8.82 -22.56 4.20
C VAL A 172 -9.26 -23.74 3.34
N ALA A 173 -8.44 -24.77 3.29
CA ALA A 173 -8.73 -26.01 2.59
C ALA A 173 -8.63 -27.19 3.56
N SER A 174 -9.41 -28.22 3.28
CA SER A 174 -9.22 -29.56 3.84
C SER A 174 -8.57 -30.43 2.78
N ASP A 175 -7.53 -31.19 3.14
CA ASP A 175 -7.01 -32.17 2.20
C ASP A 175 -8.04 -33.29 1.99
N ASN A 176 -7.89 -34.06 0.92
CA ASN A 176 -8.75 -35.20 0.67
C ASN A 176 -8.74 -36.15 1.90
N PRO A 177 -9.91 -36.53 2.46
CA PRO A 177 -10.03 -37.30 3.70
C PRO A 177 -9.41 -38.71 3.69
N SER A 178 -8.92 -39.20 2.54
CA SER A 178 -8.38 -40.57 2.41
C SER A 178 -6.88 -40.73 2.71
N GLU A 179 -6.11 -39.65 2.87
CA GLU A 179 -4.70 -39.67 3.31
C GLU A 179 -4.42 -38.43 4.18
N PRO A 180 -3.58 -38.51 5.24
CA PRO A 180 -3.28 -37.36 6.08
C PRO A 180 -2.33 -36.39 5.34
N GLY A 181 -2.91 -35.44 4.62
CA GLY A 181 -2.19 -34.26 4.15
C GLY A 181 -1.54 -33.46 5.27
N GLY A 182 -0.50 -32.70 4.93
CA GLY A 182 0.08 -31.70 5.82
C GLY A 182 -0.89 -30.57 6.17
N VAL A 183 -0.57 -29.77 7.19
CA VAL A 183 -1.36 -28.59 7.57
C VAL A 183 -1.41 -27.61 6.39
N ILE A 184 -2.63 -27.32 5.91
CA ILE A 184 -2.84 -26.50 4.70
C ILE A 184 -2.65 -25.01 4.98
N PHE A 185 -3.24 -24.56 6.07
CA PHE A 185 -3.11 -23.21 6.59
C PHE A 185 -2.97 -23.30 8.11
N SER A 186 -1.82 -22.88 8.60
CA SER A 186 -1.38 -22.95 10.00
C SER A 186 -1.66 -21.64 10.76
N GLY A 187 -2.01 -20.56 10.06
CA GLY A 187 -2.44 -19.30 10.64
C GLY A 187 -1.83 -18.06 9.96
N PRO A 188 -2.23 -16.86 10.40
CA PRO A 188 -1.88 -15.60 9.75
C PRO A 188 -0.40 -15.23 9.81
N SER A 189 0.37 -15.83 10.72
CA SER A 189 1.81 -15.56 10.87
C SER A 189 2.70 -16.54 10.10
N ASP A 190 2.14 -17.54 9.42
CA ASP A 190 2.95 -18.51 8.68
C ASP A 190 3.28 -17.98 7.28
N THR A 191 4.55 -17.98 6.93
CA THR A 191 5.03 -17.58 5.59
C THR A 191 4.65 -18.60 4.53
N SER A 192 4.26 -19.80 4.92
CA SER A 192 3.97 -20.90 4.01
C SER A 192 2.49 -21.29 4.05
N THR A 193 1.99 -21.73 2.91
CA THR A 193 0.69 -22.38 2.80
C THR A 193 0.79 -23.51 1.79
N ARG A 194 0.00 -24.56 2.01
CA ARG A 194 -0.07 -25.67 1.09
C ARG A 194 -1.35 -25.57 0.26
N LEU A 195 -1.21 -25.55 -1.06
CA LEU A 195 -2.34 -25.76 -1.96
C LEU A 195 -2.58 -27.27 -2.08
N PRO A 196 -3.73 -27.80 -1.60
CA PRO A 196 -4.00 -29.23 -1.55
C PRO A 196 -4.12 -29.83 -2.94
N ALA A 197 -4.06 -31.16 -3.08
CA ALA A 197 -4.17 -31.82 -4.39
C ALA A 197 -5.51 -31.58 -5.10
N ASP A 198 -6.55 -31.23 -4.33
CA ASP A 198 -7.83 -30.75 -4.83
C ASP A 198 -7.65 -29.54 -5.76
N ASN A 199 -8.27 -29.64 -6.93
CA ASN A 199 -8.24 -28.61 -7.97
C ASN A 199 -9.63 -27.97 -8.15
N ASP A 200 -10.71 -28.63 -7.71
CA ASP A 200 -12.08 -28.23 -8.06
C ASP A 200 -12.59 -27.07 -7.21
N ASN A 201 -12.04 -26.92 -6.01
CA ASN A 201 -12.46 -25.90 -5.04
C ASN A 201 -11.72 -24.55 -5.14
N GLY A 202 -10.77 -24.42 -6.08
CA GLY A 202 -10.17 -23.12 -6.42
C GLY A 202 -9.40 -22.45 -5.28
N TYR A 203 -8.60 -23.19 -4.52
CA TYR A 203 -7.82 -22.63 -3.42
C TYR A 203 -6.66 -21.74 -3.89
N VAL A 204 -6.35 -20.71 -3.11
CA VAL A 204 -5.34 -19.69 -3.42
C VAL A 204 -4.41 -19.51 -2.23
N ALA A 205 -3.11 -19.43 -2.53
CA ALA A 205 -2.11 -18.99 -1.58
C ALA A 205 -2.11 -17.46 -1.56
N ARG A 206 -2.35 -16.85 -0.41
CA ARG A 206 -2.59 -15.40 -0.29
C ARG A 206 -1.91 -14.81 0.93
N TRP A 207 -1.22 -13.70 0.71
CA TRP A 207 -0.68 -12.86 1.75
C TRP A 207 -1.16 -11.44 1.52
N GLY A 208 -1.70 -10.83 2.57
CA GLY A 208 -2.04 -9.41 2.57
C GLY A 208 -1.08 -8.63 3.44
N GLU A 209 -1.17 -7.30 3.36
CA GLU A 209 -0.32 -6.39 4.14
C GLU A 209 1.18 -6.67 3.98
N VAL A 210 1.57 -7.21 2.82
CA VAL A 210 2.97 -7.55 2.54
C VAL A 210 3.75 -6.26 2.42
N ARG A 211 4.79 -6.10 3.23
CA ARG A 211 5.74 -4.98 3.12
C ARG A 211 7.11 -5.54 2.81
N SER A 212 7.71 -5.09 1.71
CA SER A 212 9.07 -5.51 1.34
C SER A 212 10.10 -4.96 2.32
N GLY A 213 11.30 -5.54 2.32
CA GLY A 213 12.48 -4.89 2.88
C GLY A 213 12.86 -3.62 2.13
N SER A 214 13.91 -2.96 2.62
CA SER A 214 14.51 -1.78 1.97
C SER A 214 15.10 -2.06 0.58
N ASP A 215 15.27 -3.33 0.22
CA ASP A 215 15.67 -3.78 -1.11
C ASP A 215 14.51 -3.79 -2.13
N GLY A 216 13.27 -3.63 -1.68
CA GLY A 216 12.08 -3.63 -2.54
C GLY A 216 11.81 -4.99 -3.17
N ILE A 217 12.25 -6.09 -2.54
CA ILE A 217 12.15 -7.44 -3.08
C ILE A 217 11.26 -8.34 -2.21
N VAL A 218 10.36 -9.08 -2.86
CA VAL A 218 9.57 -10.16 -2.25
C VAL A 218 9.59 -11.37 -3.19
N VAL A 219 9.64 -12.57 -2.62
CA VAL A 219 9.79 -13.82 -3.36
C VAL A 219 8.71 -14.82 -2.95
N LEU A 220 8.07 -15.45 -3.95
CA LEU A 220 7.33 -16.70 -3.76
C LEU A 220 8.17 -17.87 -4.25
N THR A 221 8.37 -18.86 -3.40
CA THR A 221 8.94 -20.16 -3.76
C THR A 221 7.82 -21.19 -3.77
N ILE A 222 7.65 -21.89 -4.89
CA ILE A 222 6.65 -22.93 -5.08
C ILE A 222 7.37 -24.25 -5.28
N SER A 223 7.20 -25.18 -4.34
CA SER A 223 7.78 -26.52 -4.39
C SER A 223 6.70 -27.60 -4.39
N PHE A 224 7.08 -28.78 -4.88
CA PHE A 224 6.25 -29.98 -4.78
C PHE A 224 6.09 -30.40 -3.31
N ASP A 225 4.86 -30.74 -2.90
CA ASP A 225 4.54 -31.21 -1.55
C ASP A 225 3.65 -32.47 -1.57
N GLY A 226 4.07 -33.41 -2.41
CA GLY A 226 3.54 -34.77 -2.49
C GLY A 226 4.59 -35.83 -2.11
N THR A 227 4.32 -37.08 -2.45
CA THR A 227 5.16 -38.24 -2.12
C THR A 227 6.38 -38.30 -3.02
N MET A 228 7.56 -38.50 -2.42
CA MET A 228 8.81 -38.68 -3.17
C MET A 228 8.73 -39.84 -4.16
N GLY A 229 9.27 -39.66 -5.37
CA GLY A 229 9.21 -40.60 -6.49
C GLY A 229 8.07 -40.33 -7.49
N ASN A 230 7.17 -39.38 -7.19
CA ASN A 230 6.06 -38.95 -8.05
C ASN A 230 6.20 -37.49 -8.52
N GLU A 231 7.40 -36.91 -8.47
CA GLU A 231 7.62 -35.47 -8.65
C GLU A 231 7.16 -34.95 -10.03
N GLY A 232 7.20 -35.80 -11.07
CA GLY A 232 6.62 -35.54 -12.40
C GLY A 232 5.09 -35.37 -12.43
N LEU A 233 4.46 -35.52 -11.27
CA LEU A 233 3.04 -35.35 -11.03
C LEU A 233 2.70 -34.06 -10.25
N GLY A 234 3.59 -33.07 -10.07
CA GLY A 234 3.26 -31.79 -9.38
C GLY A 234 2.13 -30.93 -9.99
N LYS A 235 1.54 -29.97 -9.26
CA LYS A 235 0.58 -29.02 -9.87
C LYS A 235 1.27 -28.10 -10.87
N TYR A 236 0.47 -27.41 -11.66
CA TYR A 236 0.93 -26.39 -12.57
C TYR A 236 0.63 -25.01 -12.00
N GLY A 237 1.64 -24.16 -11.90
CA GLY A 237 1.43 -22.75 -11.53
C GLY A 237 0.66 -22.05 -12.63
N SER A 238 -0.49 -21.47 -12.29
CA SER A 238 -1.50 -21.04 -13.26
C SER A 238 -1.68 -19.52 -13.33
N ALA A 239 -1.52 -18.82 -12.21
CA ALA A 239 -1.61 -17.36 -12.20
C ALA A 239 -1.06 -16.75 -10.91
N VAL A 240 -0.64 -15.49 -11.01
CA VAL A 240 -0.32 -14.64 -9.88
C VAL A 240 -1.01 -13.28 -10.01
N ARG A 241 -1.40 -12.70 -8.88
CA ARG A 241 -1.93 -11.35 -8.76
C ARG A 241 -1.15 -10.60 -7.69
N LEU A 242 -0.77 -9.37 -8.01
CA LEU A 242 -0.23 -8.39 -7.06
C LEU A 242 -1.18 -7.19 -7.03
N ILE A 243 -1.59 -6.79 -5.84
CA ILE A 243 -2.31 -5.53 -5.61
C ILE A 243 -1.39 -4.66 -4.78
N GLU A 244 -1.10 -3.46 -5.26
CA GLU A 244 -0.57 -2.41 -4.38
C GLU A 244 -1.75 -1.73 -3.72
N SER A 245 -1.72 -1.62 -2.39
CA SER A 245 -2.72 -0.84 -1.69
C SER A 245 -2.63 0.60 -2.15
N ALA A 246 -3.78 1.18 -2.48
CA ALA A 246 -3.88 2.60 -2.68
C ALA A 246 -3.21 3.30 -1.50
N SER A 247 -2.26 4.18 -1.80
CA SER A 247 -1.64 4.97 -0.75
C SER A 247 -2.67 5.99 -0.35
N SER A 248 -3.45 5.63 0.65
CA SER A 248 -3.99 6.62 1.52
C SER A 248 -2.86 7.08 2.44
N SER A 249 -1.81 7.72 1.88
CA SER A 249 -1.17 8.80 2.64
C SER A 249 -2.23 9.89 2.69
N VAL A 250 -3.26 9.65 3.51
CA VAL A 250 -4.08 10.74 3.93
C VAL A 250 -3.10 11.62 4.68
N GLY A 251 -2.77 12.78 4.12
CA GLY A 251 -1.80 13.69 4.76
C GLY A 251 -2.22 14.10 6.19
N GLN A 252 -3.40 13.70 6.66
CA GLN A 252 -3.87 13.90 8.02
C GLN A 252 -4.14 12.60 8.79
N ASP A 253 -3.50 11.47 8.46
CA ASP A 253 -3.62 10.23 9.22
C ASP A 253 -2.62 10.20 10.39
N LEU A 254 -3.03 10.67 11.56
CA LEU A 254 -2.12 10.80 12.70
C LEU A 254 -1.81 9.45 13.37
N ASN A 255 -2.55 8.37 13.08
CA ASN A 255 -2.38 7.06 13.73
C ASN A 255 -2.01 5.92 12.77
N GLY A 256 -1.80 6.22 11.48
CA GLY A 256 -1.38 5.27 10.47
C GLY A 256 -2.45 4.23 10.12
N ASP A 257 -3.73 4.49 10.40
CA ASP A 257 -4.81 3.52 10.16
C ASP A 257 -5.43 3.58 8.74
N GLY A 258 -4.84 4.41 7.87
CA GLY A 258 -5.23 4.66 6.50
C GLY A 258 -6.39 5.64 6.36
N LYS A 259 -6.79 6.36 7.42
CA LYS A 259 -7.93 7.28 7.41
C LYS A 259 -7.54 8.66 7.90
N ALA A 260 -8.27 9.66 7.39
CA ALA A 260 -8.07 11.04 7.83
C ALA A 260 -8.48 11.25 9.27
N ASP A 261 -7.60 11.86 10.06
CA ASP A 261 -7.88 12.43 11.37
C ASP A 261 -8.04 13.95 11.29
N LEU A 262 -8.34 14.59 12.44
CA LEU A 262 -8.53 16.04 12.52
C LEU A 262 -7.66 16.67 13.60
N VAL A 263 -6.96 17.75 13.22
CA VAL A 263 -6.30 18.66 14.16
C VAL A 263 -7.14 19.92 14.35
N TRP A 264 -7.55 20.16 15.58
CA TRP A 264 -8.34 21.32 15.99
C TRP A 264 -7.46 22.40 16.58
N ARG A 265 -7.72 23.64 16.17
CA ARG A 265 -7.10 24.83 16.72
C ARG A 265 -8.13 25.77 17.32
N HIS A 266 -8.01 26.06 18.61
CA HIS A 266 -8.85 27.06 19.27
C HIS A 266 -8.14 28.42 19.34
N THR A 267 -8.93 29.49 19.16
CA THR A 267 -8.49 30.89 19.25
C THR A 267 -7.89 31.31 20.61
N ASN A 268 -8.10 30.52 21.67
CA ASN A 268 -7.56 30.79 23.01
C ASN A 268 -6.13 30.26 23.17
N GLY A 269 -5.58 29.64 22.12
CA GLY A 269 -4.24 29.06 22.17
C GLY A 269 -4.20 27.57 22.46
N ASN A 270 -5.34 26.87 22.57
CA ASN A 270 -5.37 25.41 22.75
C ASN A 270 -5.42 24.64 21.42
N ALA A 271 -4.95 23.40 21.43
CA ALA A 271 -5.06 22.46 20.31
C ALA A 271 -5.57 21.08 20.76
N ALA A 272 -6.18 20.35 19.85
CA ALA A 272 -6.68 19.00 20.09
C ALA A 272 -6.62 18.16 18.81
N VAL A 273 -6.59 16.83 18.96
CA VAL A 273 -6.63 15.85 17.87
C VAL A 273 -7.86 14.97 18.04
N TRP A 274 -8.58 14.70 16.96
CA TRP A 274 -9.62 13.68 16.89
C TRP A 274 -9.16 12.58 15.95
N LEU A 275 -8.94 11.39 16.50
CA LEU A 275 -8.68 10.20 15.70
C LEU A 275 -10.02 9.68 15.18
N LEU A 276 -10.16 9.56 13.86
CA LEU A 276 -11.41 9.19 13.22
C LEU A 276 -11.42 7.71 12.84
N ASN A 277 -12.57 7.25 12.36
CA ASN A 277 -12.73 5.93 11.78
C ASN A 277 -13.80 6.03 10.69
N GLY A 278 -13.48 6.79 9.64
CA GLY A 278 -14.45 7.23 8.63
C GLY A 278 -15.41 8.29 9.18
N ALA A 279 -16.63 8.35 8.62
CA ALA A 279 -17.64 9.37 8.96
C ALA A 279 -18.36 9.12 10.31
N ALA A 280 -17.88 8.19 11.12
CA ALA A 280 -18.41 7.90 12.45
C ALA A 280 -17.88 8.91 13.51
N ALA A 281 -18.33 8.75 14.76
CA ALA A 281 -17.75 9.50 15.87
C ALA A 281 -16.25 9.18 16.03
N PRO A 282 -15.42 10.14 16.49
CA PRO A 282 -13.99 9.90 16.71
C PRO A 282 -13.76 8.68 17.61
N SER A 283 -12.79 7.84 17.23
CA SER A 283 -12.31 6.72 18.05
C SER A 283 -11.60 7.23 19.30
N SER A 284 -10.99 8.42 19.23
CA SER A 284 -10.36 9.11 20.34
C SER A 284 -10.38 10.63 20.16
N THR A 285 -10.44 11.36 21.27
CA THR A 285 -10.28 12.82 21.29
C THR A 285 -9.23 13.20 22.32
N VAL A 286 -8.14 13.83 21.89
CA VAL A 286 -6.98 14.14 22.73
C VAL A 286 -6.72 15.63 22.75
N SER A 287 -6.56 16.22 23.94
CA SER A 287 -6.12 17.60 24.09
C SER A 287 -4.61 17.68 24.06
N LEU A 288 -4.05 18.48 23.16
CA LEU A 288 -2.60 18.74 23.09
C LEU A 288 -2.15 19.90 23.98
N GLY A 289 -3.09 20.61 24.61
CA GLY A 289 -2.79 21.71 25.54
C GLY A 289 -2.58 23.06 24.85
N GLY A 290 -1.96 24.00 25.58
CA GLY A 290 -1.77 25.39 25.16
C GLY A 290 -0.50 25.59 24.34
N VAL A 291 -0.65 25.96 23.08
CA VAL A 291 0.43 26.19 22.10
C VAL A 291 0.74 27.69 21.93
N GLY A 292 -0.09 28.58 22.49
CA GLY A 292 0.05 30.05 22.39
C GLY A 292 -0.59 30.62 21.11
N SER A 293 -1.32 31.73 21.23
CA SER A 293 -2.24 32.22 20.18
C SER A 293 -1.59 32.62 18.84
N ALA A 294 -0.30 32.93 18.83
CA ALA A 294 0.44 33.24 17.60
C ALA A 294 0.76 32.01 16.74
N TRP A 295 0.60 30.80 17.28
CA TRP A 295 0.82 29.56 16.54
C TRP A 295 -0.48 29.07 15.90
N VAL A 296 -0.42 28.80 14.60
CA VAL A 296 -1.50 28.23 13.79
C VAL A 296 -1.04 26.90 13.19
N VAL A 297 -1.98 25.99 12.95
CA VAL A 297 -1.71 24.76 12.19
C VAL A 297 -1.48 25.19 10.74
N ALA A 298 -0.30 24.91 10.22
CA ALA A 298 0.08 25.20 8.84
C ALA A 298 -0.17 24.01 7.91
N GLY A 299 -0.16 22.80 8.46
CA GLY A 299 -0.47 21.57 7.77
C GLY A 299 -0.26 20.38 8.68
N VAL A 300 -0.60 19.22 8.13
CA VAL A 300 -0.40 17.90 8.74
C VAL A 300 0.23 17.04 7.65
N GLY A 301 1.18 16.19 8.01
CA GLY A 301 1.88 15.28 7.08
C GLY A 301 3.02 14.55 7.79
N ASP A 302 3.32 13.32 7.39
CA ASP A 302 4.39 12.50 7.97
C ASP A 302 5.75 13.10 7.59
N THR A 303 6.45 13.75 8.54
CA THR A 303 7.70 14.45 8.23
C THR A 303 8.94 13.61 8.49
N ASP A 304 8.82 12.47 9.17
CA ASP A 304 9.95 11.60 9.54
C ASP A 304 9.88 10.17 8.96
N ALA A 305 8.84 9.89 8.18
CA ALA A 305 8.55 8.62 7.49
C ALA A 305 8.28 7.46 8.46
N ASP A 306 7.63 7.73 9.61
CA ASP A 306 7.24 6.70 10.57
C ASP A 306 5.86 6.06 10.29
N GLY A 307 5.15 6.57 9.29
CA GLY A 307 3.81 6.13 8.88
C GLY A 307 2.67 6.88 9.56
N ASN A 308 2.96 7.80 10.49
CA ASN A 308 1.99 8.67 11.13
C ASN A 308 2.19 10.12 10.69
N ALA A 309 1.09 10.84 10.49
CA ALA A 309 1.16 12.24 10.13
C ALA A 309 1.50 13.14 11.33
N ASP A 310 2.42 14.07 11.12
CA ASP A 310 2.88 15.04 12.10
C ASP A 310 2.16 16.38 11.98
N ILE A 311 2.26 17.24 13.01
CA ILE A 311 1.65 18.57 12.99
C ILE A 311 2.71 19.63 12.70
N ILE A 312 2.50 20.38 11.61
CA ILE A 312 3.32 21.54 11.25
C ILE A 312 2.66 22.81 11.77
N TRP A 313 3.37 23.54 12.62
CA TRP A 313 2.95 24.81 13.20
C TRP A 313 3.67 25.99 12.56
N ARG A 314 2.95 27.09 12.35
CA ARG A 314 3.52 28.36 11.91
C ARG A 314 3.23 29.43 12.95
N ASN A 315 4.27 30.17 13.35
CA ASN A 315 4.10 31.36 14.16
C ASN A 315 3.82 32.55 13.24
N THR A 316 2.65 33.17 13.37
CA THR A 316 2.22 34.28 12.51
C THR A 316 2.93 35.60 12.81
N THR A 317 3.64 35.70 13.94
CA THR A 317 4.35 36.91 14.36
C THR A 317 5.83 36.84 14.03
N SER A 318 6.50 35.73 14.39
CA SER A 318 7.94 35.56 14.15
C SER A 318 8.27 34.91 12.81
N GLY A 319 7.31 34.21 12.19
CA GLY A 319 7.57 33.38 11.01
C GLY A 319 8.31 32.07 11.33
N ALA A 320 8.46 31.71 12.60
CA ALA A 320 9.02 30.42 12.99
C ALA A 320 8.11 29.27 12.53
N VAL A 321 8.72 28.15 12.14
CA VAL A 321 8.05 26.88 11.88
C VAL A 321 8.44 25.91 12.98
N ALA A 322 7.47 25.19 13.52
CA ALA A 322 7.71 24.08 14.43
C ALA A 322 7.04 22.82 13.88
N VAL A 323 7.69 21.67 14.08
CA VAL A 323 7.16 20.35 13.73
C VAL A 323 6.98 19.58 15.02
N TRP A 324 5.81 18.98 15.18
CA TRP A 324 5.45 18.11 16.29
C TRP A 324 5.30 16.70 15.75
N LEU A 325 6.24 15.82 16.12
CA LEU A 325 6.20 14.42 15.74
C LEU A 325 5.13 13.71 16.54
N MET A 326 4.21 13.02 15.87
CA MET A 326 3.00 12.48 16.48
C MET A 326 2.92 10.96 16.40
N ASN A 327 2.26 10.35 17.36
CA ASN A 327 1.78 8.97 17.27
C ASN A 327 0.34 8.94 17.80
N GLY A 328 -0.62 8.98 16.88
CA GLY A 328 -2.01 9.28 17.13
C GLY A 328 -2.16 10.64 17.84
N GLY A 329 -2.80 10.63 19.01
CA GLY A 329 -2.96 11.83 19.83
C GLY A 329 -1.74 12.19 20.69
N THR A 330 -0.64 11.44 20.61
CA THR A 330 0.52 11.61 21.50
C THR A 330 1.62 12.41 20.80
N LEU A 331 2.09 13.48 21.45
CA LEU A 331 3.30 14.19 21.01
C LEU A 331 4.54 13.39 21.42
N ILE A 332 5.30 12.91 20.44
CA ILE A 332 6.55 12.18 20.66
C ILE A 332 7.71 13.14 20.86
N SER A 333 7.83 14.13 19.98
CA SER A 333 8.89 15.14 20.03
C SER A 333 8.45 16.43 19.32
N ALA A 334 9.14 17.53 19.58
CA ALA A 334 8.93 18.78 18.88
C ALA A 334 10.26 19.45 18.57
N GLY A 335 10.33 20.14 17.43
CA GLY A 335 11.50 20.96 17.10
C GLY A 335 11.19 22.06 16.08
N PHE A 336 12.22 22.82 15.74
CA PHE A 336 12.12 24.03 14.95
C PHE A 336 12.97 23.89 13.68
N PRO A 337 12.41 23.40 12.56
CA PRO A 337 13.15 23.25 11.32
C PRO A 337 13.68 24.58 10.79
N GLY A 338 13.00 25.70 11.05
CA GLY A 338 13.51 26.99 10.62
C GLY A 338 12.56 28.15 10.79
N THR A 339 12.94 29.28 10.20
CA THR A 339 12.13 30.51 10.18
C THR A 339 12.15 31.08 8.76
N ALA A 340 10.98 31.49 8.28
CA ALA A 340 10.84 32.28 7.07
C ALA A 340 10.06 33.55 7.42
N SER A 341 10.40 34.70 6.83
CA SER A 341 9.69 35.95 7.10
C SER A 341 8.17 35.78 6.90
N THR A 342 7.37 36.59 7.58
CA THR A 342 5.90 36.52 7.52
C THR A 342 5.32 36.87 6.13
N ALA A 343 6.15 37.38 5.21
CA ALA A 343 5.80 37.55 3.81
C ALA A 343 5.77 36.22 3.02
N TRP A 344 6.39 35.16 3.55
CA TRP A 344 6.25 33.79 3.07
C TRP A 344 5.10 33.07 3.79
N GLN A 345 4.25 32.42 3.00
CA GLN A 345 3.11 31.63 3.45
C GLN A 345 3.27 30.18 2.99
N ILE A 346 2.98 29.23 3.88
CA ILE A 346 2.89 27.82 3.51
C ILE A 346 1.59 27.63 2.72
N GLN A 347 1.67 27.06 1.53
CA GLN A 347 0.54 26.80 0.64
C GLN A 347 0.14 25.32 0.61
N GLY A 348 1.06 24.42 0.96
CA GLY A 348 0.77 23.00 1.02
C GLY A 348 1.88 22.21 1.69
N VAL A 349 1.53 20.97 2.01
CA VAL A 349 2.36 19.97 2.67
C VAL A 349 2.21 18.67 1.88
N GLY A 350 3.32 18.01 1.55
CA GLY A 350 3.34 16.76 0.78
C GLY A 350 4.76 16.36 0.40
N ASP A 351 4.99 15.08 0.10
CA ASP A 351 6.32 14.56 -0.24
C ASP A 351 6.73 14.97 -1.66
N LEU A 352 7.55 16.01 -1.81
CA LEU A 352 7.85 16.59 -3.12
C LEU A 352 9.05 15.93 -3.81
N ASN A 353 9.77 15.06 -3.11
CA ASN A 353 11.04 14.48 -3.58
C ASN A 353 11.05 12.93 -3.58
N GLY A 354 10.00 12.29 -3.08
CA GLY A 354 9.81 10.85 -3.04
C GLY A 354 10.58 10.13 -1.94
N ASP A 355 11.01 10.86 -0.90
CA ASP A 355 11.76 10.28 0.21
C ASP A 355 10.89 9.72 1.34
N GLY A 356 9.56 9.77 1.15
CA GLY A 356 8.55 9.33 2.11
C GLY A 356 8.18 10.37 3.15
N LYS A 357 8.74 11.60 3.08
CA LYS A 357 8.51 12.65 4.08
C LYS A 357 7.83 13.85 3.48
N ALA A 358 6.91 14.43 4.24
CA ALA A 358 6.17 15.60 3.86
C ALA A 358 7.06 16.86 3.89
N ASP A 359 7.07 17.57 2.78
CA ASP A 359 7.78 18.81 2.55
C ASP A 359 6.84 20.02 2.58
N LEU A 360 7.40 21.24 2.55
CA LEU A 360 6.60 22.48 2.55
C LEU A 360 6.71 23.23 1.23
N VAL A 361 5.56 23.60 0.66
CA VAL A 361 5.47 24.55 -0.45
C VAL A 361 5.19 25.95 0.07
N TRP A 362 6.04 26.89 -0.31
CA TRP A 362 6.00 28.28 0.11
C TRP A 362 5.62 29.21 -1.03
N ARG A 363 4.83 30.25 -0.71
CA ARG A 363 4.57 31.38 -1.59
C ARG A 363 4.85 32.69 -0.89
N HIS A 364 5.58 33.57 -1.57
CA HIS A 364 5.87 34.91 -1.11
C HIS A 364 4.87 35.92 -1.68
N THR A 365 4.63 37.01 -0.97
CA THR A 365 3.72 38.10 -1.41
C THR A 365 4.14 38.79 -2.71
N ASN A 366 5.42 38.67 -3.12
CA ASN A 366 5.91 39.18 -4.40
C ASN A 366 5.75 38.19 -5.58
N GLY A 367 5.16 37.01 -5.35
CA GLY A 367 4.97 35.97 -6.35
C GLY A 367 6.04 34.87 -6.39
N SER A 368 7.16 35.02 -5.68
CA SER A 368 8.16 33.95 -5.57
C SER A 368 7.57 32.70 -4.92
N ALA A 369 7.94 31.52 -5.42
CA ALA A 369 7.61 30.23 -4.84
C ALA A 369 8.88 29.47 -4.45
N ALA A 370 8.81 28.71 -3.37
CA ALA A 370 9.94 27.95 -2.85
C ALA A 370 9.48 26.65 -2.19
N VAL A 371 10.40 25.72 -1.99
CA VAL A 371 10.16 24.44 -1.30
C VAL A 371 11.16 24.28 -0.16
N TRP A 372 10.71 23.73 0.97
CA TRP A 372 11.58 23.20 2.03
C TRP A 372 11.45 21.68 2.05
N LEU A 373 12.55 20.99 1.77
CA LEU A 373 12.62 19.53 1.93
C LEU A 373 12.87 19.19 3.39
N LEU A 374 11.90 18.59 4.08
CA LEU A 374 11.96 18.36 5.52
C LEU A 374 12.64 17.03 5.86
N ASN A 375 13.02 16.89 7.14
CA ASN A 375 13.53 15.65 7.70
C ASN A 375 13.21 15.64 9.20
N GLY A 376 11.96 15.32 9.51
CA GLY A 376 11.35 15.45 10.83
C GLY A 376 11.46 16.88 11.35
N THR A 377 12.08 17.01 12.53
CA THR A 377 12.23 18.31 13.21
C THR A 377 13.51 19.08 12.84
N ALA A 378 14.37 18.49 11.99
CA ALA A 378 15.66 19.08 11.62
C ALA A 378 15.51 20.23 10.64
N ALA A 379 16.57 21.02 10.46
CA ALA A 379 16.60 22.04 9.42
C ALA A 379 16.43 21.41 8.03
N PRO A 380 15.73 22.09 7.09
CA PRO A 380 15.49 21.56 5.75
C PRO A 380 16.78 21.14 5.07
N SER A 381 16.78 19.95 4.45
CA SER A 381 17.92 19.42 3.71
C SER A 381 18.21 20.23 2.44
N ALA A 382 17.19 20.88 1.89
CA ALA A 382 17.31 21.88 0.85
C ALA A 382 16.22 22.96 0.96
N THR A 383 16.55 24.14 0.40
CA THR A 383 15.57 25.19 0.12
C THR A 383 15.62 25.50 -1.37
N GLY A 384 14.64 25.04 -2.14
CA GLY A 384 14.58 25.19 -3.59
C GLY A 384 13.78 26.43 -3.99
N SER A 385 14.26 27.22 -4.96
CA SER A 385 13.44 28.24 -5.62
C SER A 385 12.70 27.61 -6.79
N LEU A 386 11.38 27.78 -6.85
CA LEU A 386 10.54 27.38 -7.98
C LEU A 386 10.37 28.53 -8.99
N GLY A 387 11.05 29.67 -8.78
CA GLY A 387 10.94 30.86 -9.59
C GLY A 387 9.86 31.84 -9.12
N VAL A 388 9.45 32.75 -10.02
CA VAL A 388 8.47 33.79 -9.75
C VAL A 388 7.27 33.60 -10.66
N VAL A 389 6.12 33.37 -10.04
CA VAL A 389 4.82 33.36 -10.72
C VAL A 389 4.04 34.56 -10.22
N SER A 390 3.48 35.38 -11.12
CA SER A 390 2.77 36.59 -10.71
C SER A 390 1.65 36.30 -9.70
N SER A 391 1.37 37.22 -8.80
CA SER A 391 0.34 37.06 -7.75
C SER A 391 -1.09 36.93 -8.29
N ALA A 392 -1.30 37.12 -9.60
CA ALA A 392 -2.54 36.80 -10.27
C ALA A 392 -2.83 35.28 -10.33
N TRP A 393 -1.81 34.44 -10.16
CA TRP A 393 -1.93 32.98 -10.13
C TRP A 393 -1.76 32.45 -8.70
N GLN A 394 -2.58 31.48 -8.34
CA GLN A 394 -2.63 30.86 -7.02
C GLN A 394 -2.23 29.39 -7.11
N ILE A 395 -1.54 28.88 -6.08
CA ILE A 395 -1.39 27.44 -5.90
C ILE A 395 -2.73 26.94 -5.38
N ARG A 396 -3.34 26.00 -6.12
CA ARG A 396 -4.67 25.45 -5.84
C ARG A 396 -4.59 24.18 -5.03
N GLN A 397 -3.54 23.39 -5.25
CA GLN A 397 -3.37 22.10 -4.61
C GLN A 397 -1.90 21.75 -4.50
N VAL A 398 -1.56 21.05 -3.42
CA VAL A 398 -0.33 20.28 -3.30
C VAL A 398 -0.75 18.86 -2.95
N GLY A 399 -0.28 17.88 -3.72
CA GLY A 399 -0.61 16.47 -3.53
C GLY A 399 -0.33 15.66 -4.78
N ASP A 400 -0.20 14.35 -4.62
CA ASP A 400 0.10 13.42 -5.71
C ASP A 400 -1.08 13.35 -6.69
N THR A 401 -0.91 13.91 -7.89
CA THR A 401 -1.99 14.06 -8.87
C THR A 401 -1.82 13.19 -10.10
N ASP A 402 -0.61 12.67 -10.34
CA ASP A 402 -0.31 11.70 -11.39
C ASP A 402 -0.06 10.28 -10.88
N ALA A 403 -0.14 10.06 -9.57
CA ALA A 403 0.03 8.79 -8.88
C ALA A 403 1.46 8.22 -8.97
N ASP A 404 2.47 9.08 -9.08
CA ASP A 404 3.88 8.66 -9.07
C ASP A 404 4.47 8.48 -7.65
N GLY A 405 3.68 8.79 -6.62
CA GLY A 405 4.07 8.72 -5.21
C GLY A 405 4.66 10.01 -4.66
N ASN A 406 4.90 11.01 -5.50
CA ASN A 406 5.36 12.34 -5.13
C ASN A 406 4.20 13.33 -5.20
N ALA A 407 4.25 14.38 -4.39
CA ALA A 407 3.30 15.47 -4.41
C ALA A 407 3.58 16.41 -5.58
N ASP A 408 2.53 16.74 -6.33
CA ASP A 408 2.54 17.78 -7.35
C ASP A 408 2.09 19.12 -6.80
N ILE A 409 2.39 20.20 -7.53
CA ILE A 409 1.90 21.56 -7.25
C ILE A 409 1.07 22.03 -8.44
N ILE A 410 -0.23 22.29 -8.21
CA ILE A 410 -1.19 22.74 -9.24
C ILE A 410 -1.51 24.22 -9.09
#